data_AF-A0AAN8PHP1-F1
#
_entry.id   AF-A0AAN8PHP1-F1
#
_cell.length_a   1.000
_cell.length_b   1.000
_cell.length_c   1.000
_cell.angle_alpha   90.00
_cell.angle_beta   90.00
_cell.angle_gamma   90.00
#
_symmetry.space_group_name_H-M   'P 1'
#
loop_
_entity.id
_entity.type
_entity.pdbx_description
1 polymer ?
#
loop_
_entity_poly.entity_id
_entity_poly.type
_entity_poly.pdbx_seq_one_letter_code
_entity_poly.pdbx_strand_id
1 'polypeptide(L)'
;MCITQSSVLVSDPTSPQLSQIDTNLKDYLDSWHQTVLEYLTRCVKRLNKNIHYLIFSSLLDAQLVITGATPQEEEDINKFVQCCSIAPLVEQLRPELDDNLVDIRNQPIIKLNLDKDSVTFDTNGNIPSQFCKLAGEHLLNIESQNITKLRDSLESVKLAFIHNLNKVKRFLKQAEIDHYALYRSYLYLRKCGSGELLIRYVKIDATSETLSVLKTLEEFIQKQGHSLQ
;
A
#
# COMPACT_ATOMS: atom_id res chain seq x y z
N MET A 1 24.76 70.77 41.62
CA MET A 1 25.13 70.60 40.20
C MET A 1 25.78 69.22 40.07
N CYS A 2 25.43 68.50 39.01
CA CYS A 2 25.23 67.05 38.99
C CYS A 2 26.46 66.15 39.13
N ILE A 3 26.16 64.95 39.63
CA ILE A 3 27.02 63.80 39.95
C ILE A 3 27.35 63.02 38.67
N THR A 4 28.59 62.54 38.59
CA THR A 4 29.13 61.62 37.58
C THR A 4 28.44 60.24 37.63
N GLN A 5 27.99 59.72 36.49
CA GLN A 5 27.59 58.32 36.32
C GLN A 5 28.50 57.64 35.29
N SER A 6 29.28 56.68 35.78
CA SER A 6 30.03 55.71 35.01
C SER A 6 29.08 54.64 34.47
N SER A 7 29.04 54.45 33.15
CA SER A 7 28.33 53.34 32.51
C SER A 7 29.15 52.06 32.59
N VAL A 8 28.63 51.09 33.34
CA VAL A 8 29.10 49.70 33.34
C VAL A 8 28.49 49.01 32.13
N LEU A 9 29.32 48.57 31.19
CA LEU A 9 28.95 47.64 30.13
C LEU A 9 28.71 46.27 30.75
N VAL A 10 27.44 45.86 30.82
CA VAL A 10 27.05 44.48 31.12
C VAL A 10 27.04 43.71 29.80
N SER A 11 27.93 42.73 29.68
CA SER A 11 27.97 41.76 28.58
C SER A 11 26.86 40.71 28.76
N ASP A 12 25.93 40.63 27.82
CA ASP A 12 24.88 39.59 27.77
C ASP A 12 25.48 38.19 27.52
N PRO A 13 25.18 37.17 28.36
CA PRO A 13 25.64 35.79 28.14
C PRO A 13 24.65 34.90 27.34
N THR A 14 23.57 35.43 26.80
CA THR A 14 22.40 34.63 26.35
C THR A 14 22.40 34.21 24.87
N SER A 15 23.36 34.67 24.07
CA SER A 15 23.40 34.47 22.61
C SER A 15 23.82 33.08 22.06
N PRO A 16 24.57 32.20 22.76
CA PRO A 16 25.02 30.94 22.16
C PRO A 16 23.96 29.81 22.20
N GLN A 17 22.95 29.88 23.08
CA GLN A 17 21.97 28.80 23.23
C GLN A 17 20.86 28.84 22.16
N LEU A 18 20.40 30.03 21.74
CA LEU A 18 19.40 30.13 20.67
C LEU A 18 19.96 29.68 19.31
N SER A 19 21.19 30.06 18.98
CA SER A 19 21.82 29.69 17.71
C SER A 19 22.07 28.18 17.59
N GLN A 20 22.36 27.51 18.70
CA GLN A 20 22.49 26.05 18.77
C GLN A 20 21.14 25.33 18.59
N ILE A 21 20.07 25.86 19.17
CA ILE A 21 18.71 25.32 19.00
C ILE A 21 18.26 25.46 17.54
N ASP A 22 18.49 26.61 16.91
CA ASP A 22 18.15 26.83 15.50
C ASP A 22 18.92 25.90 14.56
N THR A 23 20.19 25.63 14.88
CA THR A 23 21.03 24.71 14.08
C THR A 23 20.57 23.27 14.25
N ASN A 24 20.33 22.81 15.49
CA ASN A 24 19.82 21.46 15.77
C ASN A 24 18.43 21.22 15.18
N LEU A 25 17.55 22.22 15.23
CA LEU A 25 16.22 22.15 14.63
C LEU A 25 16.31 22.04 13.11
N LYS A 26 17.19 22.83 12.49
CA LYS A 26 17.41 22.80 11.05
C LYS A 26 17.97 21.45 10.59
N ASP A 27 18.98 20.94 11.27
CA ASP A 27 19.56 19.62 10.98
C ASP A 27 18.54 18.49 11.18
N TYR A 28 17.69 18.61 12.21
CA TYR A 28 16.59 17.68 12.43
C TYR A 28 15.53 17.73 11.32
N LEU A 29 15.11 18.92 10.89
CA LEU A 29 14.14 19.08 9.80
C LEU A 29 14.71 18.61 8.45
N ASP A 30 16.00 18.87 8.23
CA ASP A 30 16.72 18.45 7.02
C ASP A 30 16.83 16.91 6.95
N SER A 31 16.97 16.22 8.09
CA SER A 31 17.03 14.75 8.15
C SER A 31 15.67 14.08 8.40
N TRP A 32 14.64 14.83 8.82
CA TRP A 32 13.32 14.31 9.23
C TRP A 32 12.68 13.42 8.16
N HIS A 33 12.74 13.84 6.89
CA HIS A 33 12.16 13.08 5.78
C HIS A 33 12.85 11.72 5.60
N GLN A 34 14.15 11.62 5.88
CA GLN A 34 14.88 10.36 5.86
C GLN A 34 14.42 9.50 7.02
N THR A 35 14.43 10.03 8.24
CA THR A 35 14.02 9.31 9.47
C THR A 35 12.61 8.74 9.37
N VAL A 36 11.66 9.50 8.83
CA VAL A 36 10.25 9.07 8.70
C VAL A 36 10.05 8.05 7.59
N LEU A 37 10.87 8.04 6.54
CA LEU A 37 10.68 7.17 5.37
C LEU A 37 11.70 6.03 5.29
N GLU A 38 12.69 5.98 6.17
CA GLU A 38 13.76 4.99 6.15
C GLU A 38 13.24 3.55 6.23
N TYR A 39 12.08 3.35 6.87
CA TYR A 39 11.39 2.06 6.93
C TYR A 39 11.15 1.48 5.53
N LEU A 40 10.91 2.31 4.51
CA LEU A 40 10.73 1.86 3.12
C LEU A 40 12.00 1.18 2.62
N THR A 41 13.13 1.84 2.80
CA THR A 41 14.43 1.32 2.36
C THR A 41 14.82 0.07 3.16
N ARG A 42 14.56 0.04 4.47
CA ARG A 42 14.81 -1.13 5.31
C ARG A 42 13.96 -2.32 4.89
N CYS A 43 12.66 -2.13 4.65
CA CYS A 43 11.77 -3.17 4.14
C CYS A 43 12.20 -3.68 2.76
N VAL A 44 12.48 -2.79 1.80
CA VAL A 44 12.92 -3.18 0.45
C VAL A 44 14.22 -3.99 0.50
N LYS A 45 15.21 -3.56 1.32
CA LYS A 45 16.46 -4.30 1.50
C LYS A 45 16.25 -5.65 2.18
N ARG A 46 15.45 -5.70 3.25
CA ARG A 46 15.23 -6.90 4.06
C ARG A 46 14.43 -7.97 3.32
N LEU A 47 13.35 -7.58 2.64
CA LEU A 47 12.48 -8.51 1.92
C LEU A 47 13.00 -8.81 0.50
N ASN A 48 13.75 -7.90 -0.10
CA ASN A 48 14.37 -8.04 -1.43
C ASN A 48 13.34 -8.55 -2.47
N LYS A 49 13.61 -9.71 -3.10
CA LYS A 49 12.73 -10.31 -4.11
C LYS A 49 11.31 -10.58 -3.60
N ASN A 50 11.10 -10.70 -2.30
CA ASN A 50 9.79 -10.95 -1.70
C ASN A 50 8.97 -9.69 -1.42
N ILE A 51 9.46 -8.49 -1.75
CA ILE A 51 8.73 -7.23 -1.48
C ILE A 51 7.35 -7.18 -2.14
N HIS A 52 7.17 -7.85 -3.28
CA HIS A 52 5.89 -7.93 -3.97
C HIS A 52 4.80 -8.63 -3.15
N TYR A 53 5.16 -9.55 -2.25
CA TYR A 53 4.21 -10.15 -1.31
C TYR A 53 3.68 -9.13 -0.30
N LEU A 54 4.50 -8.15 0.09
CA LEU A 54 4.09 -7.11 1.02
C LEU A 54 3.13 -6.11 0.36
N ILE A 55 3.42 -5.74 -0.89
CA ILE A 55 2.50 -4.95 -1.74
C ILE A 55 1.19 -5.72 -1.91
N PHE A 56 1.26 -7.01 -2.24
CA PHE A 56 0.09 -7.87 -2.38
C PHE A 56 -0.75 -7.95 -1.11
N SER A 57 -0.12 -8.17 0.04
CA SER A 57 -0.80 -8.25 1.35
C SER A 57 -1.51 -6.94 1.68
N SER A 58 -0.88 -5.82 1.38
CA SER A 58 -1.45 -4.48 1.57
C SER A 58 -2.65 -4.21 0.65
N LEU A 59 -2.55 -4.56 -0.64
CA LEU A 59 -3.65 -4.42 -1.60
C LEU A 59 -4.77 -5.44 -1.41
N LEU A 60 -4.50 -6.57 -0.76
CA LEU A 60 -5.50 -7.59 -0.42
C LEU A 60 -6.26 -7.24 0.86
N ASP A 61 -5.82 -6.21 1.60
CA ASP A 61 -6.25 -5.94 2.98
C ASP A 61 -6.13 -7.18 3.87
N ALA A 62 -4.98 -7.85 3.79
CA ALA A 62 -4.69 -9.07 4.52
C ALA A 62 -4.21 -8.79 5.94
N GLN A 63 -4.61 -9.63 6.88
CA GLN A 63 -4.05 -9.63 8.23
C GLN A 63 -2.68 -10.32 8.21
N LEU A 64 -1.62 -9.56 8.47
CA LEU A 64 -0.26 -10.10 8.53
C LEU A 64 0.06 -10.61 9.93
N VAL A 65 0.47 -11.88 10.01
CA VAL A 65 1.02 -12.48 11.23
C VAL A 65 2.52 -12.59 11.06
N ILE A 66 3.27 -11.75 11.77
CA ILE A 66 4.72 -11.63 11.64
C ILE A 66 5.38 -12.48 12.74
N THR A 67 6.33 -13.32 12.35
CA THR A 67 7.10 -14.20 13.24
C THR A 67 8.59 -14.05 12.96
N GLY A 68 9.43 -14.19 13.99
CA GLY A 68 10.90 -14.08 13.87
C GLY A 68 11.46 -12.65 13.73
N ALA A 69 10.60 -11.64 13.58
CA ALA A 69 11.00 -10.24 13.39
C ALA A 69 11.50 -9.59 14.69
N THR A 70 12.44 -8.65 14.53
CA THR A 70 12.75 -7.67 15.58
C THR A 70 11.61 -6.65 15.72
N PRO A 71 11.47 -5.97 16.88
CA PRO A 71 10.43 -4.95 17.07
C PRO A 71 10.47 -3.83 16.01
N GLN A 72 11.68 -3.47 15.56
CA GLN A 72 11.87 -2.47 14.51
C GLN A 72 11.39 -2.97 13.14
N GLU A 73 11.69 -4.21 12.78
CA GLU A 73 11.22 -4.81 11.51
C GLU A 73 9.70 -4.91 11.50
N GLU A 74 9.09 -5.31 12.62
CA GLU A 74 7.63 -5.37 12.75
C GLU A 74 6.99 -3.99 12.55
N GLU A 75 7.54 -2.96 13.18
CA GLU A 75 7.07 -1.58 13.03
C GLU A 75 7.23 -1.08 11.58
N ASP A 76 8.39 -1.32 10.96
CA ASP A 76 8.69 -0.92 9.59
C ASP A 76 7.75 -1.59 8.58
N ILE A 77 7.47 -2.89 8.78
CA ILE A 77 6.56 -3.67 7.94
C ILE A 77 5.13 -3.13 8.07
N ASN A 78 4.67 -2.86 9.29
CA ASN A 78 3.34 -2.31 9.52
C ASN A 78 3.18 -0.93 8.87
N LYS A 79 4.18 -0.04 8.98
CA LYS A 79 4.19 1.26 8.28
C LYS A 79 4.16 1.10 6.76
N PHE A 80 4.93 0.15 6.22
CA PHE A 80 4.93 -0.15 4.78
C PHE A 80 3.55 -0.60 4.30
N VAL A 81 2.92 -1.54 5.01
CA VAL A 81 1.60 -2.07 4.65
C VAL A 81 0.56 -0.95 4.69
N GLN A 82 0.60 -0.09 5.69
CA GLN A 82 -0.29 1.07 5.78
C GLN A 82 -0.09 2.07 4.64
N CYS A 83 1.17 2.32 4.24
CA CYS A 83 1.50 3.25 3.15
C CYS A 83 0.86 2.83 1.82
N CYS A 84 0.83 1.53 1.52
CA CYS A 84 0.30 1.00 0.26
C CYS A 84 -1.18 0.58 0.35
N SER A 85 -1.79 0.62 1.55
CA SER A 85 -3.13 0.08 1.76
C SER A 85 -4.21 0.97 1.13
N ILE A 86 -5.23 0.31 0.57
CA ILE A 86 -6.46 0.93 0.07
C ILE A 86 -7.64 0.73 1.03
N ALA A 87 -7.46 -0.01 2.12
CA ALA A 87 -8.53 -0.31 3.09
C ALA A 87 -9.26 0.95 3.59
N PRO A 88 -8.58 2.07 3.92
CA PRO A 88 -9.28 3.29 4.37
C PRO A 88 -10.25 3.86 3.33
N LEU A 89 -9.94 3.69 2.05
CA LEU A 89 -10.81 4.15 0.95
C LEU A 89 -12.01 3.21 0.77
N VAL A 90 -11.80 1.91 0.98
CA VAL A 90 -12.86 0.89 0.86
C VAL A 90 -13.83 0.98 2.04
N GLU A 91 -13.33 1.28 3.23
CA GLU A 91 -14.15 1.52 4.43
C GLU A 91 -15.05 2.75 4.30
N GLN A 92 -14.57 3.82 3.64
CA GLN A 92 -15.37 5.00 3.33
C GLN A 92 -16.47 4.75 2.28
N LEU A 93 -16.28 3.74 1.43
CA LEU A 93 -17.24 3.38 0.37
C LEU A 93 -18.25 2.32 0.82
N ARG A 94 -18.17 1.86 2.07
CA ARG A 94 -18.98 0.78 2.61
C ARG A 94 -20.44 1.27 2.79
N PRO A 95 -21.43 0.71 2.07
CA PRO A 95 -22.82 0.97 2.39
C PRO A 95 -23.15 0.36 3.76
N GLU A 96 -23.98 1.03 4.56
CA GLU A 96 -24.61 0.40 5.70
C GLU A 96 -25.58 -0.69 5.17
N LEU A 97 -25.30 -1.97 5.51
CA LEU A 97 -26.12 -3.19 5.36
C LEU A 97 -25.85 -4.13 4.16
N ASP A 98 -25.50 -5.39 4.48
CA ASP A 98 -26.29 -6.64 4.26
C ASP A 98 -25.46 -7.84 4.79
N ASP A 99 -26.11 -8.84 5.38
CA ASP A 99 -25.50 -9.92 6.19
C ASP A 99 -24.97 -11.09 5.34
N ASN A 100 -25.20 -11.06 4.02
CA ASN A 100 -24.94 -12.18 3.11
C ASN A 100 -23.50 -12.25 2.55
N LEU A 101 -22.61 -11.30 2.89
CA LEU A 101 -21.25 -11.18 2.33
C LEU A 101 -20.11 -11.37 3.35
N VAL A 102 -20.40 -11.98 4.51
CA VAL A 102 -19.44 -12.15 5.63
C VAL A 102 -18.13 -12.80 5.19
N ASP A 103 -18.17 -13.75 4.26
CA ASP A 103 -17.00 -14.50 3.83
C ASP A 103 -16.00 -13.67 3.00
N ILE A 104 -16.49 -12.67 2.24
CA ILE A 104 -15.64 -11.76 1.46
C ILE A 104 -15.05 -10.65 2.36
N ARG A 105 -15.74 -10.35 3.47
CA ARG A 105 -15.31 -9.37 4.49
C ARG A 105 -14.22 -9.90 5.42
N ASN A 106 -14.02 -11.22 5.50
CA ASN A 106 -12.94 -11.79 6.28
C ASN A 106 -11.60 -11.43 5.64
N GLN A 107 -10.74 -10.77 6.42
CA GLN A 107 -9.38 -10.45 5.99
C GLN A 107 -8.58 -11.75 5.89
N PRO A 108 -7.99 -12.08 4.72
CA PRO A 108 -7.17 -13.26 4.59
C PRO A 108 -5.95 -13.11 5.49
N ILE A 109 -5.57 -14.20 6.14
CA ILE A 109 -4.38 -14.22 6.99
C ILE A 109 -3.19 -14.59 6.11
N ILE A 110 -2.13 -13.79 6.14
CA ILE A 110 -0.85 -14.08 5.51
C ILE A 110 0.20 -14.14 6.61
N LYS A 111 0.96 -15.24 6.68
CA LYS A 111 2.04 -15.39 7.66
C LYS A 111 3.36 -14.98 7.03
N LEU A 112 4.08 -14.10 7.70
CA LEU A 112 5.42 -13.68 7.34
C LEU A 112 6.39 -14.21 8.39
N ASN A 113 7.34 -15.05 7.97
CA ASN A 113 8.44 -15.47 8.81
C ASN A 113 9.73 -14.77 8.37
N LEU A 114 10.35 -14.06 9.32
CA LEU A 114 11.60 -13.32 9.18
C LEU A 114 12.68 -13.99 10.04
N ASP A 115 13.18 -15.13 9.60
CA ASP A 115 14.38 -15.71 10.21
C ASP A 115 15.63 -14.92 9.79
N LYS A 116 16.73 -15.06 10.54
CA LYS A 116 17.97 -14.27 10.34
C LYS A 116 18.45 -14.25 8.89
N ASP A 117 18.33 -15.38 8.19
CA ASP A 117 18.81 -15.54 6.81
C ASP A 117 17.69 -15.84 5.78
N SER A 118 16.43 -15.97 6.22
CA SER A 118 15.33 -16.33 5.32
C SER A 118 14.06 -15.53 5.56
N VAL A 119 13.42 -15.12 4.46
CA VAL A 119 12.12 -14.45 4.44
C VAL A 119 11.15 -15.34 3.69
N THR A 120 10.08 -15.79 4.34
CA THR A 120 9.06 -16.64 3.72
C THR A 120 7.66 -16.12 3.97
N PHE A 121 6.81 -16.17 2.93
CA PHE A 121 5.40 -15.84 3.01
C PHE A 121 4.56 -17.10 2.83
N ASP A 122 3.69 -17.38 3.80
CA ASP A 122 2.59 -18.34 3.64
C ASP A 122 1.32 -17.56 3.36
N THR A 123 0.90 -17.60 2.10
CA THR A 123 -0.25 -16.85 1.58
C THR A 123 -1.55 -17.65 1.61
N ASN A 124 -1.57 -18.84 2.22
CA ASN A 124 -2.74 -19.73 2.26
C ASN A 124 -3.38 -19.97 0.88
N GLY A 125 -2.55 -20.10 -0.16
CA GLY A 125 -2.99 -20.33 -1.55
C GLY A 125 -3.26 -19.06 -2.37
N ASN A 126 -3.18 -17.86 -1.78
CA ASN A 126 -3.29 -16.61 -2.53
C ASN A 126 -1.98 -16.31 -3.28
N ILE A 127 -2.03 -16.15 -4.59
CA ILE A 127 -0.83 -15.92 -5.40
C ILE A 127 -0.70 -14.42 -5.69
N PRO A 128 0.49 -13.80 -5.49
CA PRO A 128 0.69 -12.42 -5.86
C PRO A 128 0.45 -12.20 -7.35
N SER A 129 -0.42 -11.23 -7.63
CA SER A 129 -0.78 -10.84 -8.99
C SER A 129 0.44 -10.32 -9.78
N GLN A 130 0.42 -10.46 -11.11
CA GLN A 130 1.51 -9.95 -11.95
C GLN A 130 1.76 -8.44 -11.75
N PHE A 131 0.70 -7.68 -11.47
CA PHE A 131 0.78 -6.26 -11.10
C PHE A 131 1.67 -6.04 -9.87
N CYS A 132 1.49 -6.83 -8.81
CA CYS A 132 2.30 -6.72 -7.60
C CYS A 132 3.77 -7.10 -7.85
N LYS A 133 4.02 -8.11 -8.70
CA LYS A 133 5.38 -8.53 -9.07
C LYS A 133 6.13 -7.41 -9.80
N LEU A 134 5.51 -6.82 -10.82
CA LEU A 134 6.09 -5.70 -11.58
C LEU A 134 6.33 -4.47 -10.68
N ALA A 135 5.40 -4.18 -9.76
CA ALA A 135 5.58 -3.13 -8.77
C ALA A 135 6.77 -3.41 -7.85
N GLY A 136 6.92 -4.65 -7.37
CA GLY A 136 8.05 -5.05 -6.54
C GLY A 136 9.39 -4.96 -7.27
N GLU A 137 9.45 -5.39 -8.53
CA GLU A 137 10.63 -5.25 -9.39
C GLU A 137 11.00 -3.77 -9.58
N HIS A 138 10.02 -2.90 -9.82
CA HIS A 138 10.25 -1.46 -9.92
C HIS A 138 10.84 -0.89 -8.63
N LEU A 139 10.33 -1.28 -7.45
CA LEU A 139 10.88 -0.83 -6.17
C LEU A 139 12.33 -1.28 -5.96
N LEU A 140 12.69 -2.49 -6.39
CA LEU A 140 14.06 -3.00 -6.28
C LEU A 140 15.05 -2.27 -7.20
N ASN A 141 14.55 -1.70 -8.30
CA ASN A 141 15.35 -0.92 -9.24
C ASN A 141 15.56 0.54 -8.79
N ILE A 142 14.84 1.01 -7.76
CA ILE A 142 15.05 2.35 -7.21
C ILE A 142 16.31 2.34 -6.34
N GLU A 143 17.20 3.31 -6.60
CA GLU A 143 18.41 3.50 -5.81
C GLU A 143 18.06 3.69 -4.33
N SER A 144 18.75 2.96 -3.45
CA SER A 144 18.46 2.95 -2.01
C SER A 144 18.57 4.30 -1.29
N GLN A 145 19.23 5.29 -1.91
CA GLN A 145 19.32 6.67 -1.40
C GLN A 145 18.12 7.54 -1.80
N ASN A 146 17.28 7.07 -2.73
CA ASN A 146 16.15 7.82 -3.25
C ASN A 146 14.83 7.43 -2.57
N ILE A 147 14.75 7.71 -1.26
CA ILE A 147 13.66 7.30 -0.39
C ILE A 147 12.32 7.93 -0.81
N THR A 148 12.36 9.17 -1.33
CA THR A 148 11.16 9.86 -1.84
C THR A 148 10.59 9.16 -3.07
N LYS A 149 11.44 8.70 -4.00
CA LYS A 149 10.98 7.90 -5.15
C LYS A 149 10.37 6.57 -4.75
N LEU A 150 10.86 5.91 -3.69
CA LEU A 150 10.22 4.70 -3.16
C LEU A 150 8.79 5.00 -2.71
N ARG A 151 8.59 6.09 -1.97
CA ARG A 151 7.28 6.54 -1.52
C ARG A 151 6.37 6.89 -2.70
N ASP A 152 6.86 7.68 -3.65
CA ASP A 152 6.09 8.09 -4.83
C ASP A 152 5.70 6.89 -5.70
N SER A 153 6.59 5.89 -5.80
CA SER A 153 6.30 4.64 -6.50
C SER A 153 5.20 3.84 -5.82
N LEU A 154 5.19 3.75 -4.48
CA LEU A 154 4.12 3.08 -3.75
C LEU A 154 2.77 3.79 -3.90
N GLU A 155 2.78 5.13 -3.85
CA GLU A 155 1.57 5.92 -4.10
C GLU A 155 1.06 5.74 -5.54
N SER A 156 1.97 5.68 -6.52
CA SER A 156 1.62 5.38 -7.91
C SER A 156 0.97 4.01 -8.08
N VAL A 157 1.49 2.98 -7.39
CA VAL A 157 0.91 1.63 -7.37
C VAL A 157 -0.51 1.67 -6.81
N LYS A 158 -0.70 2.35 -5.68
CA LYS A 158 -2.01 2.54 -5.04
C LYS A 158 -3.01 3.23 -5.99
N LEU A 159 -2.63 4.35 -6.60
CA LEU A 159 -3.46 5.08 -7.55
C LEU A 159 -3.79 4.26 -8.80
N ALA A 160 -2.82 3.51 -9.33
CA ALA A 160 -3.03 2.63 -10.48
C ALA A 160 -4.02 1.50 -10.15
N PHE A 161 -3.93 0.91 -8.96
CA PHE A 161 -4.87 -0.11 -8.51
C PHE A 161 -6.29 0.45 -8.39
N ILE A 162 -6.46 1.62 -7.76
CA ILE A 162 -7.76 2.30 -7.62
C ILE A 162 -8.34 2.64 -9.01
N HIS A 163 -7.50 3.12 -9.93
CA HIS A 163 -7.92 3.38 -11.30
C HIS A 163 -8.45 2.12 -11.98
N ASN A 164 -7.73 1.00 -11.86
CA ASN A 164 -8.14 -0.29 -12.39
C ASN A 164 -9.48 -0.75 -11.79
N LEU A 165 -9.65 -0.62 -10.47
CA LEU A 165 -10.89 -0.97 -9.78
C LEU A 165 -12.08 -0.18 -10.30
N ASN A 166 -11.96 1.14 -10.38
CA ASN A 166 -13.02 2.01 -10.89
C ASN A 166 -13.38 1.71 -12.34
N LYS A 167 -12.39 1.35 -13.16
CA LYS A 167 -12.61 0.97 -14.56
C LYS A 167 -13.36 -0.35 -14.69
N VAL A 168 -13.00 -1.35 -13.89
CA VAL A 168 -13.72 -2.64 -13.85
C VAL A 168 -15.17 -2.43 -13.40
N LYS A 169 -15.40 -1.66 -12.33
CA LYS A 169 -16.76 -1.32 -11.86
C LYS A 169 -17.62 -0.73 -12.97
N ARG A 170 -17.09 0.23 -13.73
CA ARG A 170 -17.79 0.85 -14.87
C ARG A 170 -18.09 -0.16 -15.97
N PHE A 171 -17.15 -1.03 -16.33
CA PHE A 171 -17.39 -2.04 -17.37
C PHE A 171 -18.43 -3.07 -16.94
N LEU A 172 -18.41 -3.50 -15.69
CA LEU A 172 -19.41 -4.44 -15.16
C LEU A 172 -20.80 -3.82 -15.08
N LYS A 173 -20.91 -2.54 -14.68
CA LYS A 173 -22.18 -1.83 -14.72
C LYS A 173 -22.75 -1.72 -16.13
N GLN A 174 -21.90 -1.43 -17.12
CA GLN A 174 -22.31 -1.40 -18.52
C GLN A 174 -22.73 -2.79 -19.02
N ALA A 175 -22.08 -3.84 -18.53
CA ALA A 175 -22.34 -5.22 -18.91
C ALA A 175 -23.69 -5.77 -18.40
N GLU A 176 -24.38 -5.06 -17.50
CA GLU A 176 -25.77 -5.36 -17.13
C GLU A 176 -26.73 -5.23 -18.32
N ILE A 177 -26.41 -4.37 -19.28
CA ILE A 177 -27.27 -4.07 -20.44
C ILE A 177 -26.58 -4.27 -21.80
N ASP A 178 -25.27 -4.56 -21.82
CA ASP A 178 -24.47 -4.69 -23.04
C ASP A 178 -23.50 -5.89 -22.99
N HIS A 179 -23.77 -6.92 -23.79
CA HIS A 179 -22.90 -8.10 -23.90
C HIS A 179 -21.49 -7.78 -24.43
N TYR A 180 -21.31 -6.72 -25.22
CA TYR A 180 -19.98 -6.30 -25.67
C TYR A 180 -19.16 -5.71 -24.51
N ALA A 181 -19.81 -5.02 -23.56
CA ALA A 181 -19.15 -4.58 -22.33
C ALA A 181 -18.70 -5.76 -21.47
N LEU A 182 -19.45 -6.86 -21.42
CA LEU A 182 -19.02 -8.09 -20.72
C LEU A 182 -17.71 -8.64 -21.29
N TYR A 183 -17.59 -8.71 -22.62
CA TYR A 183 -16.36 -9.13 -23.28
C TYR A 183 -15.19 -8.17 -23.02
N ARG A 184 -15.45 -6.86 -22.99
CA ARG A 184 -14.43 -5.86 -22.61
C ARG A 184 -13.96 -6.00 -21.16
N SER A 185 -14.88 -6.29 -20.23
CA SER A 185 -14.55 -6.61 -18.83
C SER A 185 -13.59 -7.80 -18.75
N TYR A 186 -13.92 -8.89 -19.46
CA TYR A 186 -13.07 -10.07 -19.55
C TYR A 186 -11.66 -9.75 -20.05
N LEU A 187 -11.56 -9.07 -21.21
CA LEU A 187 -10.27 -8.72 -21.80
C LEU A 187 -9.45 -7.81 -20.88
N TYR A 188 -10.11 -6.89 -20.17
CA TYR A 188 -9.45 -5.97 -19.27
C TYR A 188 -8.86 -6.69 -18.04
N LEU A 189 -9.67 -7.51 -17.37
CA LEU A 189 -9.24 -8.27 -16.19
C LEU A 189 -8.04 -9.17 -16.48
N ARG A 190 -7.96 -9.72 -17.71
CA ARG A 190 -6.79 -10.49 -18.16
C ARG A 190 -5.54 -9.65 -18.39
N LYS A 191 -5.68 -8.38 -18.78
CA LYS A 191 -4.55 -7.53 -19.17
C LYS A 191 -4.01 -6.69 -18.02
N CYS A 192 -4.82 -6.37 -17.02
CA CYS A 192 -4.41 -5.48 -15.94
C CYS A 192 -3.50 -6.16 -14.90
N GLY A 193 -3.38 -7.49 -14.92
CA GLY A 193 -2.47 -8.26 -14.06
C GLY A 193 -2.84 -8.24 -12.57
N SER A 194 -4.07 -7.82 -12.23
CA SER A 194 -4.61 -7.79 -10.86
C SER A 194 -6.08 -8.24 -10.81
N GLY A 195 -6.54 -9.00 -11.81
CA GLY A 195 -7.95 -9.32 -12.03
C GLY A 195 -8.63 -9.95 -10.82
N GLU A 196 -7.98 -10.92 -10.16
CA GLU A 196 -8.53 -11.61 -8.98
C GLU A 196 -8.77 -10.65 -7.80
N LEU A 197 -7.80 -9.75 -7.52
CA LEU A 197 -7.94 -8.73 -6.49
C LEU A 197 -9.08 -7.76 -6.80
N LEU A 198 -9.16 -7.30 -8.06
CA LEU A 198 -10.20 -6.36 -8.47
C LEU A 198 -11.60 -6.97 -8.35
N ILE A 199 -11.78 -8.23 -8.76
CA ILE A 199 -13.04 -8.96 -8.60
C ILE A 199 -13.44 -9.02 -7.14
N ARG A 200 -12.51 -9.33 -6.23
CA ARG A 200 -12.79 -9.36 -4.80
C ARG A 200 -13.35 -8.03 -4.30
N TYR A 201 -12.74 -6.90 -4.68
CA TYR A 201 -13.23 -5.58 -4.27
C TYR A 201 -14.57 -5.23 -4.88
N VAL A 202 -14.82 -5.57 -6.14
CA VAL A 202 -16.13 -5.33 -6.77
C VAL A 202 -17.24 -6.08 -6.05
N LYS A 203 -16.99 -7.31 -5.58
CA LYS A 203 -18.00 -8.09 -4.84
C LYS A 203 -18.44 -7.43 -3.53
N ILE A 204 -17.62 -6.55 -2.95
CA ILE A 204 -17.93 -5.89 -1.67
C ILE A 204 -19.03 -4.83 -1.85
N ASP A 205 -19.08 -4.15 -2.99
CA ASP A 205 -20.01 -3.02 -3.23
C ASP A 205 -20.89 -3.17 -4.48
N ALA A 206 -20.90 -4.33 -5.11
CA ALA A 206 -21.72 -4.61 -6.29
C ALA A 206 -23.21 -4.75 -5.95
N THR A 207 -24.07 -4.29 -6.87
CA THR A 207 -25.51 -4.58 -6.83
C THR A 207 -25.79 -6.03 -7.25
N SER A 208 -26.99 -6.54 -6.98
CA SER A 208 -27.41 -7.90 -7.36
C SER A 208 -27.25 -8.15 -8.88
N GLU A 209 -27.56 -7.16 -9.71
CA GLU A 209 -27.39 -7.23 -11.16
C GLU A 209 -25.92 -7.36 -11.55
N THR A 210 -25.06 -6.51 -10.98
CA THR A 210 -23.61 -6.58 -11.20
C THR A 210 -23.04 -7.93 -10.73
N LEU A 211 -23.52 -8.48 -9.62
CA LEU A 211 -23.11 -9.81 -9.13
C LEU A 211 -23.51 -10.94 -10.09
N SER A 212 -24.69 -10.87 -10.71
CA SER A 212 -25.13 -11.83 -11.74
C SER A 212 -24.24 -11.78 -12.98
N VAL A 213 -23.92 -10.57 -13.45
CA VAL A 213 -22.96 -10.34 -14.55
C VAL A 213 -21.59 -10.89 -14.19
N LEU A 214 -21.11 -10.64 -12.97
CA LEU A 214 -19.82 -11.10 -12.50
C LEU A 214 -19.76 -12.63 -12.42
N LYS A 215 -20.81 -13.30 -11.94
CA LYS A 215 -20.91 -14.76 -11.93
C LYS A 215 -20.82 -15.33 -13.35
N THR A 216 -21.53 -14.73 -14.29
CA THR A 216 -21.48 -15.13 -15.72
C THR A 216 -20.07 -14.98 -16.28
N LEU A 217 -19.37 -13.89 -15.91
CA LEU A 217 -17.99 -13.64 -16.30
C LEU A 217 -17.03 -14.67 -15.71
N GLU A 218 -17.17 -15.01 -14.42
CA GLU A 218 -16.36 -16.02 -13.73
C GLU A 218 -16.55 -17.41 -14.36
N GLU A 219 -17.79 -17.81 -14.66
CA GLU A 219 -18.08 -19.05 -15.37
C GLU A 219 -17.46 -19.08 -16.77
N PHE A 220 -17.49 -17.95 -17.49
CA PHE A 220 -16.83 -17.83 -18.79
C PHE A 220 -15.31 -17.99 -18.68
N ILE A 221 -14.69 -17.36 -17.68
CA ILE A 221 -13.24 -17.48 -17.43
C ILE A 221 -12.86 -18.93 -17.12
N GLN A 222 -13.61 -19.61 -16.25
CA GLN A 222 -13.37 -21.00 -15.91
C GLN A 222 -13.48 -21.92 -17.13
N LYS A 223 -14.49 -21.73 -17.98
CA LYS A 223 -14.70 -22.52 -19.21
C LYS A 223 -13.56 -22.34 -20.23
N GLN A 224 -12.94 -21.17 -20.27
CA GLN A 224 -11.81 -20.88 -21.17
C GLN A 224 -10.45 -21.38 -20.64
N GLY A 225 -10.40 -21.93 -19.42
CA GLY A 225 -9.15 -22.47 -18.83
C GLY A 225 -8.04 -21.43 -18.64
N HIS A 226 -8.39 -20.15 -18.56
CA HIS A 226 -7.44 -19.04 -18.47
C HIS A 226 -7.49 -18.40 -17.08
N SER A 227 -6.36 -18.37 -16.38
CA SER A 227 -6.23 -17.70 -15.07
C SER A 227 -6.19 -16.17 -15.23
N LEU A 228 -6.66 -15.44 -14.20
CA LEU A 228 -6.64 -13.97 -14.10
C LEU A 228 -5.39 -13.42 -13.40
N GLN A 229 -4.35 -14.26 -13.23
CA GLN A 229 -3.10 -13.95 -12.54
C GLN A 229 -2.18 -13.00 -13.33
#